data_AF-A0A7G6RM21-F1
#
_entry.id   AF-A0A7G6RM21-F1
#
_cell.length_a   1.000
_cell.length_b   1.000
_cell.length_c   1.000
_cell.angle_alpha   90.00
_cell.angle_beta   90.00
_cell.angle_gamma   90.00
#
_symmetry.space_group_name_H-M   'P 1'
#
loop_
_entity.id
_entity.type
_entity.pdbx_description
1 polymer ?
#
loop_
_entity_poly.entity_id
_entity_poly.type
_entity_poly.pdbx_seq_one_letter_code
_entity_poly.pdbx_strand_id
1 'polypeptide(L)' 'MSRFAETETAVVARLRALKAAPKVSINLSDLGAPMHAAGFSQHEIKAVLDALEQDKILSYGPGNRLLILKNLPE' A
#
# COMPACT_ATOMS: atom_id res chain seq x y z
N MET A 1 -2.37 -9.41 17.42
CA MET A 1 -2.37 -8.98 16.00
C MET A 1 -1.25 -9.72 15.28
N SER A 2 -1.49 -10.22 14.07
CA SER A 2 -0.42 -10.84 13.27
C SER A 2 0.47 -9.76 12.64
N ARG A 3 1.72 -10.10 12.28
CA ARG A 3 2.63 -9.18 11.59
C ARG A 3 2.04 -8.65 10.28
N PHE A 4 1.26 -9.48 9.59
CA PHE A 4 0.53 -9.08 8.39
C PHE A 4 -0.50 -7.98 8.70
N ALA A 5 -1.37 -8.16 9.70
CA ALA A 5 -2.41 -7.18 10.06
C ALA A 5 -1.81 -5.84 10.54
N GLU A 6 -0.69 -5.88 11.26
CA GLU A 6 0.06 -4.67 11.64
C GLU A 6 0.57 -3.94 10.39
N THR A 7 1.16 -4.69 9.45
CA THR A 7 1.69 -4.13 8.19
C THR A 7 0.56 -3.56 7.34
N GLU A 8 -0.57 -4.26 7.25
CA GLU A 8 -1.75 -3.81 6.52
C GLU A 8 -2.26 -2.48 7.05
N THR A 9 -2.42 -2.38 8.37
CA THR A 9 -2.85 -1.15 9.04
C THR A 9 -1.90 0.01 8.71
N ALA A 10 -0.58 -0.23 8.77
CA ALA A 10 0.44 0.78 8.47
C ALA A 10 0.44 1.19 6.98
N VAL A 11 0.32 0.23 6.05
CA VAL A 11 0.22 0.50 4.60
C VAL A 11 -1.01 1.32 4.29
N VAL A 12 -2.18 0.95 4.82
CA VAL A 12 -3.44 1.67 4.61
C VAL A 12 -3.35 3.09 5.18
N ALA A 13 -2.81 3.25 6.40
CA ALA A 13 -2.60 4.57 7.00
C ALA A 13 -1.65 5.43 6.15
N ARG A 14 -0.59 4.84 5.59
CA ARG A 14 0.34 5.56 4.71
C ARG A 14 -0.31 5.96 3.39
N LEU A 15 -1.08 5.07 2.77
CA LEU A 15 -1.83 5.39 1.54
C LEU A 15 -2.83 6.53 1.79
N ARG A 16 -3.54 6.54 2.92
CA ARG A 16 -4.42 7.66 3.33
C ARG A 16 -3.65 8.96 3.51
N ALA A 17 -2.47 8.93 4.14
CA ALA A 17 -1.62 10.11 4.29
C ALA A 17 -1.14 10.67 2.94
N LEU A 18 -0.98 9.81 1.93
CA LEU A 18 -0.70 10.18 0.54
C LEU A 18 -1.95 10.60 -0.25
N LYS A 19 -3.11 10.75 0.43
CA LYS A 19 -4.40 11.11 -0.17
C LYS A 19 -4.83 10.14 -1.27
N ALA A 20 -4.56 8.84 -1.07
CA ALA A 20 -5.05 7.77 -1.93
C ALA A 20 -6.57 7.84 -2.08
N ALA A 21 -7.02 7.91 -3.32
CA ALA A 21 -8.43 7.88 -3.70
C ALA A 21 -8.57 7.13 -5.03
N PRO A 22 -9.74 6.60 -5.38
CA PRO A 22 -9.95 5.94 -6.66
C PRO A 22 -9.45 6.77 -7.84
N LYS A 23 -8.78 6.12 -8.80
CA LYS A 23 -8.11 6.70 -9.98
C LYS A 23 -6.84 7.52 -9.67
N VAL A 24 -6.43 7.66 -8.42
CA VAL A 24 -5.14 8.27 -8.07
C VAL A 24 -4.03 7.24 -8.25
N SER A 25 -2.92 7.69 -8.82
CA SER A 25 -1.71 6.88 -8.94
C SER A 25 -0.65 7.37 -7.97
N ILE A 26 -0.14 6.47 -7.12
CA ILE A 26 0.85 6.74 -6.08
C ILE A 26 2.18 6.12 -6.48
N ASN A 27 3.29 6.81 -6.22
CA ASN A 27 4.61 6.22 -6.40
C ASN A 27 4.90 5.23 -5.27
N LEU A 28 5.33 4.02 -5.60
CA LEU A 28 5.67 2.99 -4.62
C LEU A 28 6.79 3.46 -3.68
N SER A 29 7.70 4.32 -4.15
CA SER A 29 8.76 4.89 -3.30
C SER A 29 8.22 5.80 -2.20
N ASP A 30 7.15 6.56 -2.47
CA ASP A 30 6.52 7.46 -1.50
C ASP A 30 5.80 6.67 -0.38
N LEU A 31 5.41 5.43 -0.68
CA LEU A 31 4.91 4.45 0.27
C LEU A 31 6.07 3.74 1.00
N GLY A 32 6.98 3.15 0.24
CA GLY A 32 7.96 2.18 0.72
C GLY A 32 9.05 2.78 1.60
N ALA A 33 9.57 3.98 1.27
CA ALA A 33 10.65 4.57 2.05
C ALA A 33 10.24 4.88 3.52
N PRO A 34 9.08 5.50 3.80
CA PRO A 34 8.58 5.67 5.16
C PRO A 34 8.24 4.37 5.86
N MET A 35 7.70 3.38 5.14
CA MET A 35 7.38 2.06 5.71
C MET A 35 8.66 1.32 6.14
N HIS A 36 9.70 1.38 5.31
CA HIS A 36 11.00 0.82 5.65
C HIS A 36 11.65 1.52 6.83
N ALA A 37 11.56 2.86 6.90
CA ALA A 37 12.03 3.64 8.05
C ALA A 37 11.27 3.30 9.34
N ALA A 38 10.00 2.88 9.25
CA ALA A 38 9.20 2.39 10.35
C ALA A 38 9.46 0.91 10.73
N GLY A 39 10.41 0.24 10.05
CA GLY A 39 10.82 -1.14 10.36
C GLY A 39 9.99 -2.22 9.67
N PHE A 40 9.23 -1.89 8.63
CA PHE A 40 8.57 -2.88 7.78
C PHE A 40 9.48 -3.30 6.63
N SER A 41 9.66 -4.60 6.44
CA SER A 41 10.46 -5.14 5.35
C SER A 41 9.73 -5.01 4.01
N GLN A 42 10.49 -5.01 2.92
CA GLN A 42 9.92 -4.99 1.57
C GLN A 42 8.98 -6.18 1.33
N HIS A 43 9.31 -7.36 1.87
CA HIS A 43 8.48 -8.55 1.73
C HIS A 43 7.12 -8.39 2.42
N GLU A 44 7.10 -7.83 3.64
CA GLU A 44 5.87 -7.57 4.38
C GLU A 44 4.99 -6.56 3.65
N ILE A 45 5.57 -5.45 3.20
CA ILE A 45 4.85 -4.42 2.43
C ILE A 45 4.28 -5.03 1.15
N LYS A 46 5.09 -5.80 0.42
CA LYS A 46 4.66 -6.45 -0.83
C LYS A 46 3.52 -7.43 -0.59
N ALA A 47 3.59 -8.27 0.44
CA ALA A 47 2.53 -9.23 0.75
C ALA A 47 1.17 -8.55 0.97
N VAL A 48 1.16 -7.39 1.63
CA VAL A 48 -0.06 -6.58 1.81
C VAL A 48 -0.51 -5.98 0.48
N LEU A 49 0.39 -5.38 -0.30
CA LEU A 49 0.04 -4.80 -1.59
C LEU A 49 -0.53 -5.83 -2.57
N ASP A 50 0.03 -7.04 -2.57
CA ASP A 50 -0.43 -8.16 -3.40
C ASP A 50 -1.85 -8.60 -2.96
N ALA A 51 -2.14 -8.63 -1.65
CA ALA A 51 -3.49 -8.90 -1.15
C ALA A 51 -4.50 -7.81 -1.57
N LEU A 52 -4.12 -6.53 -1.45
CA LEU A 52 -4.96 -5.41 -1.90
C LEU A 52 -5.18 -5.40 -3.42
N GLU A 53 -4.19 -5.86 -4.20
CA GLU A 53 -4.36 -6.06 -5.64
C GLU A 53 -5.31 -7.21 -5.97
N GLN A 54 -5.20 -8.32 -5.24
CA GLN A 54 -6.10 -9.48 -5.37
C GLN A 54 -7.57 -9.06 -5.12
N ASP A 55 -7.80 -8.20 -4.12
CA ASP A 55 -9.13 -7.64 -3.81
C ASP A 55 -9.59 -6.54 -4.79
N LYS A 56 -8.75 -6.23 -5.78
CA LYS A 56 -8.97 -5.17 -6.79
C LYS A 56 -9.15 -3.79 -6.13
N ILE A 57 -8.49 -3.56 -5.00
CA ILE A 57 -8.49 -2.26 -4.31
C ILE A 57 -7.45 -1.34 -4.95
N LEU A 58 -6.32 -1.91 -5.35
CA LEU A 58 -5.27 -1.25 -6.12
C LEU A 58 -4.77 -2.15 -7.25
N SER A 59 -3.87 -1.63 -8.09
CA SER A 59 -3.13 -2.44 -9.05
C SER A 59 -1.75 -1.84 -9.32
N TYR A 60 -0.77 -2.69 -9.61
CA TYR A 60 0.54 -2.23 -10.06
C TYR A 60 0.46 -1.60 -11.45
N GLY A 61 1.03 -0.41 -11.57
CA GLY A 61 1.18 0.33 -12.80
C GLY A 61 2.65 0.46 -13.22
N PRO A 62 2.89 0.83 -14.50
CA PRO A 62 4.24 1.08 -14.99
C PRO A 62 4.93 2.21 -14.21
N GLY A 63 6.26 2.17 -14.16
CA GLY A 63 7.06 3.21 -13.52
C GLY A 63 7.01 3.19 -11.98
N ASN A 64 6.90 2.00 -11.38
CA ASN A 64 6.88 1.81 -9.92
C ASN A 64 5.71 2.55 -9.26
N ARG A 65 4.50 2.40 -9.82
CA ARG A 65 3.30 3.08 -9.35
C ARG A 65 2.22 2.11 -8.91
N LEU A 66 1.37 2.55 -7.99
CA LEU A 66 0.15 1.89 -7.58
C LEU A 66 -1.03 2.72 -8.04
N LEU A 67 -1.92 2.16 -8.85
CA LEU A 67 -3.20 2.76 -9.19
C LEU A 67 -4.24 2.33 -8.17
N ILE A 68 -4.86 3.29 -7.49
CA ILE A 68 -5.96 3.00 -6.57
C ILE A 68 -7.23 2.82 -7.39
N LEU A 69 -7.89 1.67 -7.25
CA LEU A 69 -9.08 1.30 -8.01
C LEU A 69 -10.36 1.54 -7.20
N LYS A 70 -10.32 1.26 -5.89
CA LYS A 70 -11.44 1.40 -4.95
C LYS A 70 -11.02 2.18 -3.72
N ASN A 71 -11.98 2.48 -2.85
CA ASN A 71 -11.67 3.03 -1.54
C ASN A 71 -10.84 2.01 -0.73
N LEU A 72 -9.92 2.54 0.07
CA LEU A 72 -9.11 1.73 0.97
C LEU A 72 -9.99 1.12 2.08
N PRO A 73 -9.67 -0.07 2.58
CA PRO A 73 -10.37 -0.70 3.70
C PRO A 73 -10.22 0.16 4.96
N GLU A 74 -11.14 0.02 5.93
CA GLU A 74 -11.19 0.79 7.18
C GLU A 74 -10.02 0.51 8.13
#